data_AF-A0A7V9DCQ2-F1
#
_entry.id   AF-A0A7V9DCQ2-F1
#
_cell.length_a   1.000
_cell.length_b   1.000
_cell.length_c   1.000
_cell.angle_alpha   90.00
_cell.angle_beta   90.00
_cell.angle_gamma   90.00
#
_symmetry.space_group_name_H-M   'P 1'
#
loop_
_entity.id
_entity.type
_entity.pdbx_description
1 polymer ?
#
loop_
_entity_poly.entity_id
_entity_poly.type
_entity_poly.pdbx_seq_one_letter_code
_entity_poly.pdbx_strand_id
1 'polypeptide(L)'
;IMGSGEPRITIATRILSRVGLVESPMEARQRRIQEHEAAIQYWDRRVRQKRVQWNEQMRTAFDRNLNEIDQVVGEYTLILQKDPEDELSGEMLDAALSEKMNLLRQFSEL
;
A
#
# COMPACT_ATOMS: atom_id res chain seq x y z
N ILE A 1 -2.67 36.68 -2.42
CA ILE A 1 -2.74 35.56 -3.37
C ILE A 1 -2.10 34.37 -2.67
N MET A 2 -2.92 33.41 -2.24
CA MET A 2 -2.47 32.15 -1.65
C MET A 2 -2.03 31.19 -2.76
N GLY A 3 -1.04 30.34 -2.45
CA GLY A 3 -0.95 29.00 -3.03
C GLY A 3 0.40 28.65 -3.68
N SER A 4 1.30 28.04 -2.91
CA SER A 4 2.14 26.93 -3.36
C SER A 4 2.89 26.30 -2.18
N GLY A 5 2.15 25.60 -1.33
CA GLY A 5 2.71 24.74 -0.30
C GLY A 5 2.86 23.32 -0.84
N GLU A 6 3.87 23.06 -1.65
CA GLU A 6 4.39 21.71 -1.84
C GLU A 6 5.51 21.49 -0.82
N PRO A 7 5.46 20.43 0.01
CA PRO A 7 6.53 20.15 0.95
C PRO A 7 7.75 19.62 0.19
N ARG A 8 8.58 20.51 -0.33
CA ARG A 8 9.91 20.16 -0.80
C ARG A 8 10.69 19.65 0.39
N ILE A 9 11.11 18.39 0.38
CA ILE A 9 12.03 17.86 1.38
C ILE A 9 13.28 18.76 1.38
N THR A 10 13.43 19.54 2.44
CA THR A 10 14.54 20.49 2.54
C THR A 10 15.80 19.78 3.00
N ILE A 11 16.97 20.36 2.69
CA ILE A 11 18.27 19.87 3.19
C ILE A 11 18.25 19.74 4.72
N ALA A 12 17.52 20.63 5.41
CA ALA A 12 17.29 20.53 6.85
C ALA A 12 16.58 19.23 7.25
N THR A 13 15.53 18.83 6.55
CA THR A 13 14.83 17.56 6.77
C THR A 13 15.76 16.36 6.55
N ARG A 14 16.62 16.39 5.51
CA ARG A 14 17.59 15.32 5.21
C ARG A 14 18.71 15.20 6.25
N ILE A 15 19.11 16.31 6.85
CA ILE A 15 20.11 16.32 7.94
C ILE A 15 19.48 15.84 9.24
N LEU A 16 18.26 16.26 9.55
CA LEU A 16 17.55 15.85 10.78
C LEU A 16 17.25 14.34 10.79
N SER A 17 16.91 13.74 9.64
CA SER A 17 16.72 12.29 9.54
C SER A 17 18.03 11.53 9.75
N ARG A 18 19.15 12.04 9.25
CA ARG A 18 20.48 11.43 9.45
C ARG A 18 20.98 11.48 10.91
N VAL A 19 20.46 12.40 11.71
CA VAL A 19 20.78 12.56 13.15
C VAL A 19 19.77 11.81 14.05
N GLY A 20 18.76 11.14 13.47
CA GLY A 20 17.76 10.37 14.20
C GLY A 20 16.68 11.22 14.88
N LEU A 21 16.52 12.49 14.48
CA LEU A 21 15.58 13.44 15.07
C LEU A 21 14.20 13.45 14.37
N VAL A 22 14.11 12.91 13.15
CA VAL A 22 12.86 12.70 12.40
C VAL A 22 12.97 11.40 11.58
N GLU A 23 11.87 10.68 11.45
CA GLU A 23 11.77 9.49 10.59
C GLU A 23 12.08 9.90 9.13
N SER A 24 12.94 9.15 8.43
CA SER A 24 13.17 9.39 7.00
C SER A 24 11.92 9.03 6.19
N PRO A 25 11.69 9.64 5.01
CA PRO A 25 10.56 9.29 4.14
C PRO A 25 10.48 7.79 3.82
N MET A 26 11.63 7.13 3.71
CA MET A 26 11.75 5.69 3.50
C MET A 26 11.25 4.89 4.71
N GLU A 27 11.67 5.26 5.93
CA GLU A 27 11.21 4.60 7.15
C GLU A 27 9.71 4.80 7.37
N ALA A 28 9.20 6.03 7.15
CA ALA A 28 7.79 6.34 7.26
C ALA A 28 6.94 5.53 6.28
N ARG A 29 7.45 5.32 5.05
CA ARG A 29 6.81 4.45 4.06
C ARG A 29 6.87 2.99 4.48
N GLN A 30 8.02 2.51 4.93
CA GLN A 30 8.17 1.13 5.39
C GLN A 30 7.22 0.80 6.54
N ARG A 31 7.03 1.75 7.47
CA ARG A 31 6.03 1.64 8.54
C ARG A 31 4.61 1.55 8.00
N ARG A 32 4.22 2.41 7.03
CA ARG A 32 2.90 2.31 6.39
C ARG A 32 2.69 0.98 5.67
N ILE A 33 3.70 0.48 4.96
CA ILE A 33 3.65 -0.84 4.31
C ILE A 33 3.41 -1.94 5.36
N GLN A 34 4.11 -1.90 6.50
CA GLN A 34 3.91 -2.86 7.59
C GLN A 34 2.50 -2.78 8.21
N GLU A 35 1.97 -1.56 8.39
CA GLU A 35 0.60 -1.34 8.85
C GLU A 35 -0.42 -1.96 7.87
N HIS A 36 -0.21 -1.79 6.57
CA HIS A 36 -1.02 -2.43 5.53
C HIS A 36 -0.91 -3.95 5.54
N GLU A 37 0.30 -4.52 5.69
CA GLU A 37 0.51 -5.97 5.72
C GLU A 37 -0.30 -6.65 6.83
N ALA A 38 -0.32 -6.08 8.04
CA ALA A 38 -1.09 -6.63 9.14
C ALA A 38 -2.60 -6.64 8.84
N ALA A 39 -3.13 -5.54 8.27
CA ALA A 39 -4.52 -5.45 7.87
C ALA A 39 -4.86 -6.43 6.73
N ILE A 40 -4.02 -6.52 5.71
CA ILE A 40 -4.16 -7.44 4.58
C ILE A 40 -4.21 -8.88 5.08
N GLN A 41 -3.30 -9.29 5.96
CA GLN A 41 -3.28 -10.64 6.52
C GLN A 41 -4.56 -10.95 7.32
N TYR A 42 -5.05 -9.98 8.10
CA TYR A 42 -6.27 -10.11 8.87
C TYR A 42 -7.52 -10.32 7.98
N TRP A 43 -7.63 -9.56 6.89
CA TRP A 43 -8.75 -9.67 5.96
C TRP A 43 -8.65 -10.89 5.04
N ASP A 44 -7.44 -11.25 4.57
CA ASP A 44 -7.21 -12.47 3.77
C ASP A 44 -7.69 -13.73 4.52
N ARG A 45 -7.39 -13.82 5.82
CA ARG A 45 -7.85 -14.94 6.65
C ARG A 45 -9.38 -15.05 6.68
N ARG A 46 -10.10 -13.92 6.78
CA ARG A 46 -11.57 -13.90 6.77
C ARG A 46 -12.13 -14.24 5.40
N VAL A 47 -11.53 -13.71 4.34
CA VAL A 47 -11.89 -14.06 2.96
C VAL A 47 -11.82 -15.57 2.77
N ARG A 48 -10.73 -16.23 3.19
CA ARG A 48 -10.62 -17.69 3.07
C ARG A 48 -11.73 -18.44 3.78
N GLN A 49 -12.16 -17.97 4.95
CA GLN A 49 -13.28 -18.56 5.70
C GLN A 49 -14.62 -18.35 4.99
N LYS A 50 -14.84 -17.17 4.39
CA LYS A 50 -16.08 -16.82 3.67
C LYS A 50 -16.18 -17.42 2.29
N ARG A 51 -15.05 -17.63 1.62
CA ARG A 51 -14.94 -18.11 0.24
C ARG A 51 -15.68 -19.42 -0.04
N VAL A 52 -15.88 -20.25 0.99
CA VAL A 52 -16.67 -21.49 0.91
C VAL A 52 -18.14 -21.23 0.58
N GLN A 53 -18.68 -20.07 0.96
CA GLN A 53 -20.08 -19.66 0.75
C GLN A 53 -20.29 -18.98 -0.61
N TRP A 54 -19.21 -18.54 -1.27
CA TRP A 54 -19.29 -17.84 -2.53
C TRP A 54 -19.59 -18.79 -3.69
N ASN A 55 -20.43 -18.32 -4.61
CA ASN A 55 -20.62 -18.96 -5.90
C ASN A 55 -19.38 -18.74 -6.80
N GLU A 56 -19.34 -19.45 -7.94
CA GLU A 56 -18.23 -19.40 -8.88
C GLU A 56 -17.99 -17.98 -9.42
N GLN A 57 -19.05 -17.24 -9.75
CA GLN A 57 -18.94 -15.88 -10.26
C GLN A 57 -18.24 -14.94 -9.26
N MET A 58 -18.60 -15.01 -7.98
CA MET A 58 -17.96 -14.23 -6.92
C MET A 58 -16.49 -14.59 -6.74
N ARG A 59 -16.15 -15.89 -6.78
CA ARG A 59 -14.75 -16.35 -6.69
C ARG A 59 -13.91 -15.82 -7.85
N THR A 60 -14.43 -15.94 -9.08
CA THR A 60 -13.73 -15.45 -10.29
C THR A 60 -13.55 -13.94 -10.26
N ALA A 61 -14.58 -13.19 -9.86
CA ALA A 61 -14.47 -11.73 -9.73
C ALA A 61 -13.43 -11.33 -8.68
N PHE A 62 -13.44 -11.98 -7.51
CA PHE A 62 -12.44 -11.77 -6.47
C PHE A 62 -11.03 -12.07 -6.96
N ASP A 63 -10.80 -13.25 -7.54
CA ASP A 63 -9.48 -13.68 -7.98
C ASP A 63 -8.90 -12.77 -9.07
N ARG A 64 -9.73 -12.38 -10.04
CA ARG A 64 -9.31 -11.46 -11.10
C ARG A 64 -8.89 -10.11 -10.51
N ASN A 65 -9.74 -9.51 -9.68
CA ASN A 65 -9.47 -8.20 -9.11
C ASN A 65 -8.25 -8.23 -8.16
N LEU A 66 -8.12 -9.29 -7.36
CA LEU A 66 -6.98 -9.45 -6.46
C LEU A 66 -5.67 -9.58 -7.26
N ASN A 67 -5.68 -10.35 -8.35
CA ASN A 67 -4.52 -10.53 -9.21
C ASN A 67 -4.11 -9.21 -9.91
N GLU A 68 -5.07 -8.42 -10.39
CA GLU A 68 -4.78 -7.10 -10.98
C GLU A 68 -4.10 -6.17 -9.96
N ILE A 69 -4.62 -6.10 -8.73
CA ILE A 69 -4.02 -5.28 -7.67
C ILE A 69 -2.63 -5.80 -7.27
N ASP A 70 -2.46 -7.12 -7.17
CA ASP A 70 -1.19 -7.73 -6.81
C ASP A 70 -0.09 -7.46 -7.85
N GLN A 71 -0.44 -7.40 -9.13
CA GLN A 71 0.48 -6.99 -10.19
C GLN A 71 0.96 -5.55 -9.99
N VAL A 72 0.05 -4.64 -9.68
CA VAL A 72 0.36 -3.22 -9.43
C VAL A 72 1.23 -3.06 -8.18
N VAL A 73 0.90 -3.76 -7.08
CA VAL A 73 1.73 -3.78 -5.86
C VAL A 73 3.14 -4.28 -6.18
N GLY A 74 3.26 -5.37 -6.95
CA GLY A 74 4.54 -5.92 -7.37
C GLY A 74 5.37 -4.95 -8.21
N GLU A 75 4.74 -4.28 -9.18
CA GLU A 75 5.38 -3.30 -10.06
C GLU A 75 5.99 -2.15 -9.27
N TYR A 76 5.21 -1.47 -8.43
CA TYR A 76 5.72 -0.33 -7.65
C TYR A 76 6.72 -0.76 -6.57
N THR A 77 6.55 -1.97 -6.00
CA THR A 77 7.58 -2.52 -5.10
C THR A 77 8.91 -2.68 -5.82
N LEU A 78 8.93 -3.20 -7.05
CA LEU A 78 10.15 -3.36 -7.84
C LEU A 78 10.76 -2.02 -8.27
N ILE A 79 9.93 -1.02 -8.60
CA ILE A 79 10.42 0.33 -8.90
C ILE A 79 11.11 0.92 -7.68
N LEU A 80 10.48 0.83 -6.50
CA LEU A 80 11.02 1.39 -5.25
C LEU A 80 12.24 0.65 -4.71
N GLN A 81 12.44 -0.62 -5.08
CA GLN A 81 13.70 -1.31 -4.82
C GLN A 81 14.87 -0.71 -5.61
N LYS A 82 14.60 -0.15 -6.81
CA LYS A 82 15.60 0.49 -7.67
C LYS A 82 15.78 1.96 -7.37
N ASP A 83 14.68 2.66 -7.08
CA ASP A 83 14.65 4.07 -6.72
C ASP A 83 13.79 4.30 -5.47
N PRO A 84 14.39 4.17 -4.27
CA PRO A 84 13.64 4.30 -3.02
C PRO A 84 13.11 5.71 -2.73
N GLU A 85 13.67 6.74 -3.40
CA GLU A 85 13.26 8.15 -3.21
C GLU A 85 12.16 8.56 -4.21
N ASP A 86 11.69 7.67 -5.09
CA ASP A 86 10.55 7.93 -5.98
C ASP A 86 9.25 8.10 -5.15
N GLU A 87 8.82 9.36 -5.05
CA GLU A 87 7.62 9.77 -4.31
C GLU A 87 6.35 9.28 -5.01
N LEU A 88 6.26 9.41 -6.34
CA LEU A 88 5.09 9.01 -7.10
C LEU A 88 4.86 7.50 -7.01
N SER A 89 5.90 6.70 -7.23
CA SER A 89 5.81 5.25 -7.08
C SER A 89 5.43 4.83 -5.65
N GLY A 90 5.77 5.67 -4.67
CA GLY A 90 5.33 5.50 -3.28
C GLY A 90 3.85 5.70 -3.07
N GLU A 91 3.31 6.81 -3.56
CA GLU A 91 1.89 7.10 -3.49
C GLU A 91 1.07 6.03 -4.22
N MET A 92 1.57 5.56 -5.37
CA MET A 92 0.93 4.50 -6.13
C MET A 92 0.95 3.14 -5.41
N LEU A 93 2.06 2.80 -4.73
CA LEU A 93 2.11 1.61 -3.88
C LEU A 93 1.13 1.70 -2.70
N ASP A 94 1.10 2.83 -2.00
CA ASP A 94 0.19 3.07 -0.87
C ASP A 94 -1.29 2.99 -1.32
N ALA A 95 -1.61 3.53 -2.51
CA ALA A 95 -2.93 3.43 -3.11
C ALA A 95 -3.31 1.97 -3.44
N ALA A 96 -2.41 1.22 -4.08
CA ALA A 96 -2.64 -0.18 -4.44
C ALA A 96 -2.82 -1.08 -3.20
N LEU A 97 -2.03 -0.87 -2.14
CA LEU A 97 -2.18 -1.58 -0.87
C LEU A 97 -3.51 -1.25 -0.18
N SER A 98 -3.95 0.01 -0.25
CA SER A 98 -5.25 0.44 0.25
C SER A 98 -6.40 -0.19 -0.52
N GLU A 99 -6.29 -0.26 -1.85
CA GLU A 99 -7.27 -0.95 -2.71
C GLU A 99 -7.35 -2.45 -2.39
N LYS A 100 -6.19 -3.12 -2.25
CA LYS A 100 -6.11 -4.52 -1.85
C LYS A 100 -6.84 -4.77 -0.53
N MET A 101 -6.55 -3.95 0.48
CA MET A 101 -7.21 -4.03 1.79
C MET A 101 -8.72 -3.85 1.66
N ASN A 102 -9.18 -2.89 0.87
CA ASN A 102 -10.61 -2.64 0.65
C ASN A 102 -11.31 -3.81 -0.07
N LEU A 103 -10.68 -4.40 -1.09
CA LEU A 103 -11.20 -5.58 -1.77
C LEU A 103 -11.37 -6.75 -0.79
N LEU A 104 -10.32 -7.03 0.00
CA LEU A 104 -10.35 -8.10 0.99
C LEU A 104 -11.44 -7.87 2.05
N ARG A 105 -11.57 -6.63 2.55
CA ARG A 105 -12.64 -6.27 3.49
C ARG A 105 -14.03 -6.51 2.91
N GLN A 106 -14.30 -5.96 1.72
CA GLN A 106 -15.61 -6.06 1.06
C GLN A 106 -16.02 -7.52 0.88
N PHE A 107 -15.13 -8.35 0.37
CA PHE A 107 -15.43 -9.76 0.15
C PHE A 107 -15.52 -10.57 1.44
N SER A 108 -14.83 -10.17 2.51
CA SER A 108 -14.99 -10.79 3.83
C SER A 108 -16.36 -10.55 4.48
N GLU A 109 -17.09 -9.53 4.01
CA GLU A 109 -18.41 -9.14 4.51
C GLU A 109 -19.57 -9.79 3.70
N LEU A 110 -19.26 -10.42 2.57
CA LEU A 110 -20.20 -11.22 1.75
C LEU A 110 -20.46 -12.61 2.37
#